data_AF-A0A822E1T7-F1
#
_entry.id   AF-A0A822E1T7-F1
#
_cell.length_a   1.000
_cell.length_b   1.000
_cell.length_c   1.000
_cell.angle_alpha   90.00
_cell.angle_beta   90.00
_cell.angle_gamma   90.00
#
_symmetry.space_group_name_H-M   'P 1'
#
loop_
_entity.id
_entity.type
_entity.pdbx_description
1 polymer ?
#
loop_
_entity_poly.entity_id
_entity_poly.type
_entity_poly.pdbx_seq_one_letter_code
_entity_poly.pdbx_strand_id
1 'polypeptide(L)'
;SPPLLKIGTNRSVTMSQEQAAALLACAFFCLFPYRTYPSAKKEYEHFQDPNFETLYRDVRQNKIEKLKCILHYFNRVTEHMPNGVITFQRVALPKHRFPSWHELNTGLCDLTMTTGKKIEDIKNVLQVN
;
A
#
# COMPACT_ATOMS: atom_id res chain seq x y z
N SER A 1 2.82 3.35 18.55
CA SER A 1 3.21 3.09 17.16
C SER A 1 2.17 2.21 16.49
N PRO A 2 1.85 2.39 15.20
CA PRO A 2 0.97 1.48 14.47
C PRO A 2 1.53 0.04 14.51
N PRO A 3 0.68 -1.01 14.57
CA PRO A 3 1.16 -2.38 14.67
C PRO A 3 1.69 -2.89 13.33
N LEU A 4 2.77 -3.67 13.37
CA LEU A 4 3.35 -4.29 12.16
C LEU A 4 2.46 -5.43 11.64
N LEU A 5 2.21 -5.44 10.33
CA LEU A 5 1.49 -6.49 9.60
C LEU A 5 2.44 -7.62 9.18
N LYS A 6 2.90 -8.42 10.16
CA LYS A 6 3.91 -9.47 10.00
C LYS A 6 3.37 -10.70 9.26
N ILE A 7 4.27 -11.48 8.65
CA ILE A 7 3.97 -12.76 8.00
C ILE A 7 3.19 -13.70 8.94
N GLY A 8 2.24 -14.46 8.39
CA GLY A 8 1.40 -15.40 9.15
C GLY A 8 0.31 -14.77 10.02
N THR A 9 0.18 -13.44 10.05
CA THR A 9 -0.85 -12.76 10.86
C THR A 9 -2.07 -12.35 10.03
N ASN A 10 -3.25 -12.46 10.64
CA ASN A 10 -4.49 -11.84 10.17
C ASN A 10 -4.74 -10.59 11.00
N ARG A 11 -4.47 -9.41 10.43
CA ARG A 11 -4.56 -8.13 11.15
C ARG A 11 -4.93 -7.00 10.19
N SER A 12 -5.70 -6.04 10.70
CA SER A 12 -5.99 -4.78 10.01
C SER A 12 -5.41 -3.59 10.77
N VAL A 13 -5.10 -2.53 10.03
CA VAL A 13 -4.80 -1.20 10.57
C VAL A 13 -5.67 -0.21 9.83
N THR A 14 -6.47 0.55 10.57
CA THR A 14 -7.26 1.66 10.04
C THR A 14 -6.65 2.96 10.54
N MET A 15 -6.50 3.94 9.66
CA MET A 15 -5.99 5.27 9.98
C MET A 15 -6.74 6.35 9.18
N SER A 16 -6.75 7.59 9.66
CA SER A 16 -7.29 8.70 8.87
C SER A 16 -6.40 9.01 7.67
N GLN A 17 -6.98 9.60 6.63
CA GLN A 17 -6.20 10.09 5.49
C GLN A 17 -5.20 11.18 5.90
N GLU A 18 -5.52 11.99 6.91
CA GLU A 18 -4.60 12.95 7.53
C GLU A 18 -3.38 12.26 8.16
N GLN A 19 -3.59 11.19 8.93
CA GLN A 19 -2.48 10.38 9.48
C GLN A 19 -1.62 9.79 8.37
N ALA A 20 -2.24 9.27 7.30
CA ALA A 20 -1.51 8.74 6.15
C ALA A 20 -0.70 9.84 5.43
N ALA A 21 -1.27 11.04 5.25
CA ALA A 21 -0.58 12.18 4.66
C ALA A 21 0.63 12.62 5.50
N ALA A 22 0.50 12.68 6.82
CA ALA A 22 1.60 12.98 7.74
C ALA A 22 2.72 11.93 7.66
N LEU A 23 2.36 10.63 7.63
CA LEU A 23 3.34 9.55 7.47
C LEU A 23 4.06 9.61 6.12
N LEU A 24 3.34 9.92 5.04
CA LEU A 24 3.94 10.10 3.71
C LEU A 24 4.87 11.33 3.68
N ALA A 25 4.53 12.42 4.38
CA ALA A 25 5.43 13.58 4.50
C ALA A 25 6.73 13.20 5.24
N CYS A 26 6.64 12.43 6.32
CA CYS A 26 7.83 11.89 7.00
C CYS A 26 8.68 11.01 6.07
N ALA A 27 8.05 10.15 5.25
CA ALA A 27 8.76 9.33 4.25
C ALA A 27 9.43 10.19 3.17
N PHE A 28 8.73 11.22 2.69
CA PHE A 28 9.23 12.16 1.69
C PHE A 28 10.48 12.90 2.20
N PHE A 29 10.48 13.37 3.45
CA PHE A 29 11.63 14.02 4.07
C PHE A 29 12.66 13.05 4.67
N CYS A 30 12.51 11.75 4.44
CA CYS A 30 13.41 10.70 4.95
C CYS A 30 13.55 10.69 6.49
N LEU A 31 12.48 10.96 7.23
CA LEU A 31 12.49 11.10 8.69
C LEU A 31 12.30 9.78 9.45
N PHE A 32 12.02 8.65 8.78
CA PHE A 32 11.90 7.37 9.47
C PHE A 32 13.28 6.82 9.84
N PRO A 33 13.50 6.40 11.11
CA PRO A 33 14.80 5.91 11.60
C PRO A 33 15.10 4.46 11.19
N TYR A 34 14.81 4.09 9.93
CA TYR A 34 14.78 2.73 9.42
C TYR A 34 16.15 2.02 9.44
N ARG A 35 17.25 2.75 9.19
CA ARG A 35 18.61 2.20 9.06
C ARG A 35 19.60 2.69 10.11
N THR A 36 19.20 3.65 10.94
CA THR A 36 20.13 4.40 11.80
C THR A 36 20.41 3.70 13.12
N TYR A 37 19.53 2.79 13.57
CA TYR A 37 19.68 2.08 14.84
C TYR A 37 19.78 0.55 14.62
N PRO A 38 20.76 -0.14 15.23
CA PRO A 38 20.90 -1.59 15.13
C PRO A 38 19.65 -2.37 15.60
N SER A 39 18.94 -1.85 16.60
CA SER A 39 17.69 -2.42 17.11
C SER A 39 16.54 -2.33 16.11
N ALA A 40 16.41 -1.21 15.39
CA ALA A 40 15.44 -1.05 14.31
C ALA A 40 15.75 -2.01 13.15
N LYS A 41 17.03 -2.19 12.81
CA LYS A 41 17.42 -3.10 11.72
C LYS A 41 16.91 -4.53 11.89
N LYS A 42 16.85 -5.05 13.13
CA LYS A 42 16.35 -6.41 13.41
C LYS A 42 14.81 -6.49 13.40
N GLU A 43 14.12 -5.49 13.95
CA GLU A 43 12.64 -5.48 13.95
C GLU A 43 12.06 -5.31 12.55
N TYR A 44 12.75 -4.52 11.72
CA TYR A 44 12.33 -4.16 10.37
C TYR A 44 13.08 -4.92 9.26
N GLU A 45 13.87 -5.95 9.58
CA GLU A 45 14.74 -6.66 8.61
C GLU A 45 14.00 -7.15 7.35
N HIS A 46 12.73 -7.55 7.51
CA HIS A 46 11.89 -8.05 6.43
C HIS A 46 10.89 -7.02 5.87
N PHE A 47 11.02 -5.75 6.25
CA PHE A 47 10.19 -4.67 5.74
C PHE A 47 10.92 -3.92 4.62
N GLN A 48 10.21 -3.05 3.92
CA GLN A 48 10.81 -2.11 2.97
C GLN A 48 11.12 -0.80 3.68
N ASP A 49 12.15 -0.12 3.21
CA ASP A 49 12.47 1.22 3.68
C ASP A 49 11.34 2.18 3.25
N PRO A 50 10.63 2.83 4.19
CA PRO A 50 9.55 3.73 3.84
C PRO A 50 10.07 5.07 3.30
N ASN A 51 11.35 5.41 3.50
CA ASN A 51 11.90 6.70 3.09
C ASN A 51 12.08 6.79 1.57
N PHE A 52 11.87 7.98 1.02
CA PHE A 52 11.94 8.23 -0.43
C PHE A 52 13.37 8.49 -0.93
N GLU A 53 14.39 8.14 -0.17
CA GLU A 53 15.81 8.40 -0.48
C GLU A 53 16.19 7.96 -1.91
N THR A 54 15.70 6.79 -2.33
CA THR A 54 15.98 6.24 -3.66
C THR A 54 15.36 7.06 -4.80
N LEU A 55 14.30 7.83 -4.53
CA LEU A 55 13.67 8.73 -5.50
C LEU A 55 14.57 9.93 -5.82
N TYR A 56 15.41 10.35 -4.88
CA TYR A 56 16.26 11.54 -5.00
C TYR A 56 17.68 11.27 -5.52
N ARG A 57 18.16 10.02 -5.42
CA ARG A 57 19.57 9.67 -5.67
C ARG A 57 20.09 9.96 -7.08
N ASP A 58 19.23 9.99 -8.08
CA ASP A 58 19.61 10.24 -9.47
C ASP A 58 18.43 10.79 -10.28
N VAL A 59 18.74 11.62 -11.28
CA VAL A 59 17.74 12.29 -12.12
C VAL A 59 17.44 11.42 -13.34
N ARG A 60 16.26 10.81 -13.36
CA ARG A 60 15.72 10.09 -14.52
C ARG A 60 14.32 10.58 -14.81
N GLN A 61 13.91 10.55 -16.09
CA GLN A 61 12.59 11.03 -16.49
C GLN A 61 11.46 10.36 -15.71
N ASN A 62 11.53 9.05 -15.50
CA ASN A 62 10.53 8.31 -14.73
C ASN A 62 10.46 8.76 -13.26
N LYS A 63 11.57 9.20 -12.66
CA LYS A 63 11.58 9.73 -11.29
C LYS A 63 11.02 11.15 -11.22
N ILE A 64 11.26 11.97 -12.24
CA ILE A 64 10.65 13.30 -12.37
C ILE A 64 9.12 13.16 -12.40
N GLU A 65 8.58 12.24 -13.21
CA GLU A 65 7.13 12.03 -13.26
C GLU A 65 6.56 11.48 -11.94
N LYS A 66 7.30 10.59 -11.25
CA LYS A 66 6.93 10.15 -9.89
C LYS A 66 6.89 11.32 -8.90
N LEU A 67 7.88 12.21 -8.93
CA LEU A 67 7.93 13.40 -8.08
C LEU A 67 6.77 14.35 -8.36
N LYS A 68 6.45 14.63 -9.62
CA LYS A 68 5.28 15.44 -9.99
C LYS A 68 3.99 14.86 -9.41
N CYS A 69 3.80 13.54 -9.51
CA CYS A 69 2.64 12.85 -8.95
C CYS A 69 2.57 13.00 -7.41
N ILE A 70 3.68 12.77 -6.71
CA ILE A 70 3.76 12.88 -5.24
C ILE A 70 3.53 14.33 -4.78
N LEU A 71 4.13 15.31 -5.46
CA LEU A 71 3.93 16.73 -5.16
C LEU A 71 2.50 17.16 -5.42
N HIS A 72 1.87 16.65 -6.48
CA HIS A 72 0.45 16.89 -6.73
C HIS A 72 -0.42 16.33 -5.60
N TYR A 73 -0.12 15.12 -5.10
CA TYR A 73 -0.79 14.58 -3.91
C TYR A 73 -0.64 15.50 -2.70
N PHE A 74 0.60 15.94 -2.39
CA PHE A 74 0.83 16.83 -1.25
C PHE A 74 0.07 18.15 -1.41
N ASN A 75 0.09 18.77 -2.60
CA ASN A 75 -0.66 19.99 -2.86
C ASN A 75 -2.15 19.82 -2.55
N ARG A 76 -2.75 18.71 -3.00
CA ARG A 76 -4.16 18.40 -2.77
C ARG A 76 -4.50 18.27 -1.29
N VAL A 77 -3.71 17.52 -0.53
CA VAL A 77 -4.00 17.28 0.90
C VAL A 77 -3.65 18.47 1.79
N THR A 78 -2.72 19.34 1.38
CA THR A 78 -2.43 20.59 2.12
C THR A 78 -3.45 21.69 1.86
N GLU A 79 -4.04 21.74 0.66
CA GLU A 79 -5.12 22.68 0.35
C GLU A 79 -6.45 22.24 0.98
N HIS A 80 -6.80 20.95 0.81
CA HIS A 80 -8.07 20.40 1.27
C HIS A 80 -7.83 18.98 1.82
N MET A 81 -7.56 18.89 3.13
CA MET A 81 -7.36 17.61 3.80
C MET A 81 -8.64 16.76 3.69
N PRO A 82 -8.58 15.55 3.12
CA PRO A 82 -9.75 14.68 3.09
C PRO A 82 -9.98 14.01 4.45
N ASN A 83 -11.24 13.81 4.82
CA ASN A 83 -11.67 13.38 6.16
C ASN A 83 -12.00 11.88 6.26
N GLY A 84 -11.63 11.10 5.26
CA GLY A 84 -11.88 9.66 5.22
C GLY A 84 -10.86 8.85 6.02
N VAL A 85 -11.06 7.54 5.99
CA VAL A 85 -10.15 6.55 6.59
C VAL A 85 -9.68 5.55 5.54
N ILE A 86 -8.51 4.98 5.76
CA ILE A 86 -7.92 3.92 4.94
C ILE A 86 -7.67 2.71 5.84
N THR A 87 -8.05 1.53 5.38
CA THR A 87 -7.79 0.25 6.06
C THR A 87 -6.83 -0.60 5.26
N PHE A 88 -5.69 -0.95 5.87
CA PHE A 88 -4.78 -1.96 5.36
C PHE A 88 -5.05 -3.28 6.08
N GLN A 89 -5.34 -4.34 5.35
CA GLN A 89 -5.61 -5.66 5.92
C GLN A 89 -4.62 -6.70 5.38
N ARG A 90 -3.93 -7.38 6.29
CA ARG A 90 -3.17 -8.59 5.98
C ARG A 90 -4.04 -9.80 6.24
N VAL A 91 -4.16 -10.66 5.23
CA VAL A 91 -4.87 -11.94 5.32
C VAL A 91 -3.88 -13.07 5.08
N ALA A 92 -3.85 -14.04 5.99
CA ALA A 92 -3.08 -15.26 5.91
C ALA A 92 -4.04 -16.45 6.03
N LEU A 93 -4.23 -17.18 4.93
CA LEU A 93 -5.08 -18.36 4.89
C LEU A 93 -4.27 -19.60 5.32
N PRO A 94 -4.72 -20.35 6.35
CA PRO A 94 -4.08 -21.59 6.71
C PRO A 94 -4.40 -22.69 5.68
N LYS A 95 -3.55 -23.71 5.59
CA LYS A 95 -3.65 -24.74 4.54
C LYS A 95 -5.03 -25.43 4.48
N HIS A 96 -5.63 -25.69 5.64
CA HIS A 96 -6.95 -26.34 5.74
C HIS A 96 -8.11 -25.48 5.24
N ARG A 97 -7.92 -24.19 4.95
CA ARG A 97 -8.94 -23.32 4.35
C ARG A 97 -8.85 -23.24 2.83
N PHE A 98 -7.81 -23.79 2.21
CA PHE A 98 -7.81 -23.90 0.75
C PHE A 98 -8.81 -24.98 0.34
N PRO A 99 -9.58 -24.75 -0.74
CA PRO A 99 -10.50 -25.76 -1.23
C PRO A 99 -9.74 -26.95 -1.83
N SER A 100 -10.32 -28.14 -1.72
CA SER A 100 -9.92 -29.30 -2.51
C SER A 100 -10.33 -29.07 -3.98
N TRP A 101 -9.46 -28.44 -4.77
CA TRP A 101 -9.79 -28.00 -6.13
C TRP A 101 -10.38 -29.10 -7.04
N HIS A 102 -9.94 -30.35 -6.87
CA HIS A 102 -10.43 -31.50 -7.64
C HIS A 102 -11.81 -32.01 -7.21
N GLU A 103 -12.28 -31.62 -6.03
CA GLU A 103 -13.56 -32.05 -5.45
C GLU A 103 -14.64 -30.96 -5.58
N LEU A 104 -14.28 -29.78 -6.12
CA LEU A 104 -15.21 -28.68 -6.30
C LEU A 104 -16.19 -28.97 -7.44
N ASN A 105 -17.48 -29.01 -7.11
CA ASN A 105 -18.59 -29.08 -8.07
C ASN A 105 -19.34 -27.74 -8.20
N THR A 106 -18.68 -26.64 -7.85
CA THR A 106 -19.24 -25.28 -7.98
C THR A 106 -19.26 -24.86 -9.44
N GLY A 107 -20.40 -24.35 -9.93
CA GLY A 107 -20.49 -23.77 -11.26
C GLY A 107 -19.57 -22.56 -11.44
N LEU A 108 -19.26 -22.22 -12.69
CA LEU A 108 -18.49 -21.02 -13.01
C LEU A 108 -19.26 -19.76 -12.63
N CYS A 109 -18.53 -18.71 -12.26
CA CYS A 109 -19.11 -17.39 -12.03
C CYS A 109 -19.32 -16.64 -13.36
N ASP A 110 -20.15 -15.61 -13.32
CA ASP A 110 -20.35 -14.70 -14.44
C ASP A 110 -19.05 -13.99 -14.82
N LEU A 111 -18.78 -13.90 -16.12
CA LEU A 111 -17.59 -13.28 -16.69
C LEU A 111 -17.99 -12.12 -17.60
N THR A 112 -17.51 -10.91 -17.28
CA THR A 112 -17.65 -9.73 -18.13
C THR A 112 -16.29 -9.33 -18.69
N MET A 113 -16.20 -9.21 -20.01
CA MET A 113 -15.01 -8.74 -20.70
C MET A 113 -15.26 -7.34 -21.27
N THR A 114 -14.30 -6.44 -21.14
CA THR A 114 -14.37 -5.09 -21.70
C THR A 114 -13.02 -4.73 -22.28
N THR A 115 -13.03 -4.18 -23.49
CA THR A 115 -11.85 -3.61 -24.14
C THR A 115 -11.84 -2.09 -23.95
N GLY A 116 -10.65 -1.50 -23.92
CA GLY A 116 -10.50 -0.03 -23.89
C GLY A 116 -10.71 0.64 -22.53
N LYS A 117 -10.93 -0.10 -21.44
CA LYS A 117 -10.92 0.43 -20.06
C LYS A 117 -9.78 -0.19 -19.27
N LYS A 118 -9.24 0.56 -18.32
CA LYS A 118 -8.27 0.04 -17.35
C LYS A 118 -8.98 -0.33 -16.04
N ILE A 119 -8.26 -1.01 -15.14
CA ILE A 119 -8.83 -1.50 -13.87
C ILE A 119 -9.26 -0.32 -13.00
N GLU A 120 -8.44 0.75 -12.94
CA GLU A 120 -8.70 1.95 -12.14
C GLU A 120 -9.94 2.73 -12.60
N ASP A 121 -10.41 2.51 -13.84
CA ASP A 121 -11.59 3.16 -14.40
C ASP A 121 -12.90 2.48 -13.97
N ILE A 122 -12.84 1.26 -13.42
CA ILE A 122 -14.02 0.48 -13.02
C ILE A 122 -14.30 0.71 -11.54
N LYS A 123 -15.40 1.40 -11.25
CA LYS A 123 -15.82 1.74 -9.88
C LYS A 123 -16.62 0.62 -9.22
N ASN A 124 -16.61 0.59 -7.88
CA ASN A 124 -17.43 -0.29 -7.04
C ASN A 124 -17.16 -1.81 -7.24
N VAL A 125 -15.93 -2.17 -7.62
CA VAL A 125 -15.47 -3.55 -7.73
C VAL A 125 -14.21 -3.75 -6.90
N LEU A 126 -13.91 -5.02 -6.57
CA LEU A 126 -12.60 -5.37 -6.03
C LEU A 126 -11.54 -5.21 -7.14
N GLN A 127 -10.74 -4.16 -7.06
CA GLN A 127 -9.63 -3.91 -7.99
C GLN A 127 -8.39 -4.70 -7.57
N VAL A 128 -7.75 -5.39 -8.52
CA VAL A 128 -6.50 -6.14 -8.30
C VAL A 128 -5.31 -5.23 -8.62
N ASN A 129 -4.31 -5.20 -7.73
CA ASN A 129 -3.07 -4.41 -7.84
C ASN A 129 -1.91 -5.27 -8.37
#